data_AF-A0A844DKC0-F1
#
_entry.id   AF-A0A844DKC0-F1
#
_cell.length_a   1.000
_cell.length_b   1.000
_cell.length_c   1.000
_cell.angle_alpha   90.00
_cell.angle_beta   90.00
_cell.angle_gamma   90.00
#
_symmetry.space_group_name_H-M   'P 1'
#
loop_
_entity.id
_entity.type
_entity.pdbx_description
1 polymer ?
#
loop_
_entity_poly.entity_id
_entity_poly.type
_entity_poly.pdbx_seq_one_letter_code
_entity_poly.pdbx_strand_id
1 'polypeptide(L)'
;MAKRMMKLTVEEVRANIPYDLICMVRYGCTWSSGRRRRAWLADFSESEREAAGRLFRMAHNWTVGRGVPDTVQMSRKTFNLWQKLGDFCASI
;
A
#
# COMPACT_ATOMS: atom_id res chain seq x y z
N MET A 1 10.31 21.46 8.06
CA MET A 1 8.99 21.17 8.66
C MET A 1 9.02 19.79 9.32
N ALA A 2 8.60 19.68 10.58
CA ALA A 2 8.55 18.39 11.27
C ALA A 2 7.55 17.45 10.56
N LYS A 3 8.00 16.25 10.20
CA LYS A 3 7.15 15.22 9.59
C LYS A 3 6.12 14.79 10.63
N ARG A 4 4.88 15.27 10.53
CA ARG A 4 3.81 14.85 11.45
C ARG A 4 3.56 13.36 11.22
N MET A 5 3.97 12.54 12.19
CA MET A 5 3.76 11.10 12.18
C MET A 5 2.40 10.82 12.81
N MET A 6 1.60 10.02 12.12
CA MET A 6 0.36 9.46 12.63
C MET A 6 0.68 8.14 13.31
N LYS A 7 0.04 7.86 14.45
CA LYS A 7 0.08 6.56 15.11
C LYS A 7 -1.31 5.95 14.97
N LEU A 8 -1.38 4.75 14.38
CA LEU A 8 -2.61 4.00 14.17
C LEU A 8 -2.58 2.73 15.02
N THR A 9 -3.73 2.34 15.60
CA THR A 9 -3.90 1.01 16.19
C THR A 9 -4.08 -0.06 15.10
N VAL A 10 -4.01 -1.32 15.48
CA VAL A 10 -4.26 -2.44 14.56
C VAL A 10 -5.67 -2.38 13.95
N GLU A 11 -6.68 -1.98 14.71
CA GLU A 11 -8.07 -1.80 14.24
C GLU A 11 -8.16 -0.67 13.22
N GLU A 12 -7.51 0.46 13.49
CA GLU A 12 -7.47 1.58 12.56
C GLU A 12 -6.72 1.23 11.28
N VAL A 13 -5.65 0.44 11.35
CA VAL A 13 -4.94 -0.05 10.16
C VAL A 13 -5.85 -0.97 9.35
N ARG A 14 -6.55 -1.93 9.97
CA ARG A 14 -7.50 -2.82 9.30
C ARG A 14 -8.65 -2.07 8.64
N ALA A 15 -9.17 -1.04 9.31
CA ALA A 15 -10.29 -0.25 8.80
C ALA A 15 -9.88 0.69 7.67
N ASN A 16 -8.66 1.24 7.69
CA ASN A 16 -8.28 2.34 6.83
C ASN A 16 -7.21 1.99 5.78
N ILE A 17 -6.46 0.90 5.93
CA ILE A 17 -5.36 0.57 5.01
C ILE A 17 -5.74 -0.67 4.19
N PRO A 18 -5.84 -0.57 2.86
CA PRO A 18 -6.24 -1.67 1.99
C PRO A 18 -5.08 -2.66 1.72
N TYR A 19 -4.36 -3.08 2.76
CA TYR A 19 -3.14 -3.87 2.63
C TYR A 19 -3.40 -5.29 2.10
N ASP A 20 -4.53 -5.91 2.47
CA ASP A 20 -4.92 -7.24 1.96
C ASP A 20 -5.15 -7.20 0.44
N LEU A 21 -5.95 -6.25 -0.03
CA LEU A 21 -6.21 -6.04 -1.46
C LEU A 21 -4.90 -5.79 -2.22
N ILE A 22 -4.06 -4.88 -1.70
CA ILE A 22 -2.77 -4.56 -2.32
C ILE A 22 -1.88 -5.80 -2.39
N CYS A 23 -1.83 -6.62 -1.33
CA CYS A 23 -1.07 -7.87 -1.33
C CYS A 23 -1.56 -8.82 -2.43
N MET A 24 -2.86 -9.09 -2.45
CA MET A 24 -3.47 -10.03 -3.39
C MET A 24 -3.28 -9.58 -4.84
N VAL A 25 -3.44 -8.29 -5.13
CA VAL A 25 -3.25 -7.77 -6.49
C VAL A 25 -1.78 -7.76 -6.86
N ARG A 26 -0.90 -7.25 -5.99
CA ARG A 26 0.54 -7.11 -6.29
C ARG A 26 1.23 -8.44 -6.55
N TYR A 27 0.89 -9.47 -5.77
CA TYR A 27 1.52 -10.79 -5.84
C TYR A 27 0.68 -11.82 -6.60
N GLY A 28 -0.55 -11.47 -6.99
CA GLY A 28 -1.40 -12.29 -7.84
C GLY A 28 -1.13 -12.12 -9.33
N CYS A 29 -1.92 -12.83 -10.14
CA CYS A 29 -1.76 -12.86 -11.61
C CYS A 29 -2.18 -11.56 -12.31
N THR A 30 -2.96 -10.69 -11.67
CA THR A 30 -3.51 -9.47 -12.27
C THR A 30 -2.46 -8.35 -12.43
N TRP A 31 -1.41 -8.34 -11.60
CA TRP A 31 -0.33 -7.35 -11.64
C TRP A 31 0.45 -7.36 -12.97
N SER A 32 0.72 -8.54 -13.50
CA SER A 32 1.57 -8.71 -14.69
C SER A 32 0.87 -8.36 -15.99
N SER A 33 -0.43 -8.06 -15.96
CA SER A 33 -1.19 -7.66 -17.14
C SER A 33 -0.63 -6.38 -17.76
N GLY A 34 -0.59 -6.33 -19.10
CA GLY A 34 -0.09 -5.16 -19.83
C GLY A 34 -0.87 -3.88 -19.51
N ARG A 35 -2.19 -4.00 -19.30
CA ARG A 35 -3.04 -2.87 -18.87
C ARG A 35 -2.57 -2.29 -17.54
N ARG A 36 -2.32 -3.14 -16.54
CA ARG A 36 -1.90 -2.66 -15.21
C ARG A 36 -0.49 -2.11 -15.21
N ARG A 37 0.44 -2.73 -15.93
CA ARG A 37 1.80 -2.21 -16.07
C ARG A 37 1.83 -0.81 -16.68
N ARG A 38 1.00 -0.55 -17.69
CA ARG A 38 0.88 0.80 -18.29
C ARG A 38 0.26 1.80 -17.32
N ALA A 39 -0.84 1.44 -16.66
CA ALA A 39 -1.48 2.30 -15.66
C ALA A 39 -0.54 2.61 -14.49
N TRP A 40 0.21 1.62 -14.00
CA TRP A 40 1.23 1.80 -12.95
C TRP A 40 2.29 2.84 -13.32
N LEU A 41 2.73 2.87 -14.58
CA LEU A 41 3.71 3.84 -15.05
C LEU A 41 3.12 5.24 -15.26
N ALA A 42 1.84 5.33 -15.62
CA ALA A 42 1.13 6.59 -15.85
C ALA A 42 0.66 7.26 -14.55
N ASP A 43 0.11 6.48 -13.61
CA ASP A 43 -0.59 7.01 -12.45
C ASP A 43 0.36 7.29 -11.26
N PHE A 44 1.55 6.67 -11.25
CA PHE A 44 2.53 6.80 -10.17
C PHE A 44 3.84 7.38 -10.66
N SER A 45 4.32 8.43 -9.99
CA SER A 45 5.67 8.96 -10.19
C SER A 45 6.74 7.96 -9.76
N GLU A 46 7.96 8.11 -10.28
CA GLU A 46 9.09 7.25 -9.89
C GLU A 46 9.29 7.17 -8.38
N SER A 47 9.27 8.32 -7.70
CA SER A 47 9.40 8.40 -6.23
C SER A 47 8.28 7.66 -5.47
N GLU A 48 7.06 7.64 -6.01
CA GLU A 48 5.96 6.88 -5.41
C GLU A 48 6.15 5.37 -5.64
N ARG A 49 6.63 4.97 -6.82
CA ARG A 49 6.91 3.57 -7.13
C ARG A 49 8.03 3.00 -6.25
N GLU A 50 9.07 3.78 -6.02
CA GLU A 50 10.14 3.42 -5.07
C GLU A 50 9.60 3.25 -3.65
N ALA A 51 8.81 4.22 -3.17
CA ALA A 51 8.20 4.16 -1.85
C ALA A 51 7.22 2.98 -1.71
N ALA A 52 6.45 2.67 -2.76
CA ALA A 52 5.52 1.56 -2.80
C ALA A 52 6.22 0.20 -2.66
N GLY A 53 7.48 0.07 -3.10
CA GLY A 53 8.27 -1.15 -2.91
C GLY A 53 8.40 -1.57 -1.44
N ARG A 54 8.48 -0.61 -0.50
CA ARG A 54 8.41 -0.92 0.94
C ARG A 54 6.99 -1.30 1.37
N LEU A 55 5.97 -0.61 0.87
CA LEU A 55 4.57 -0.86 1.22
C LEU A 55 4.10 -2.24 0.75
N PHE A 56 4.53 -2.72 -0.42
CA PHE A 56 4.22 -4.07 -0.89
C PHE A 56 4.77 -5.16 0.04
N ARG A 57 6.01 -4.99 0.53
CA ARG A 57 6.59 -5.91 1.52
C ARG A 57 5.82 -5.87 2.85
N MET A 58 5.39 -4.68 3.27
CA MET A 58 4.54 -4.54 4.46
C MET A 58 3.18 -5.21 4.26
N ALA A 59 2.52 -4.98 3.13
CA ALA A 59 1.24 -5.59 2.76
C ALA A 59 1.32 -7.10 2.82
N HIS A 60 2.35 -7.68 2.19
CA HIS A 60 2.59 -9.12 2.23
C HIS A 60 2.75 -9.63 3.67
N ASN A 61 3.61 -9.00 4.46
CA ASN A 61 3.84 -9.42 5.84
C ASN A 61 2.59 -9.29 6.72
N TRP A 62 1.77 -8.27 6.49
CA TRP A 62 0.54 -8.04 7.26
C TRP A 62 -0.61 -8.97 6.85
N THR A 63 -0.66 -9.37 5.57
CA THR A 63 -1.72 -10.22 5.02
C THR A 63 -1.43 -11.70 5.29
N VAL A 64 -0.25 -12.18 4.90
CA VAL A 64 0.09 -13.62 4.86
C VAL A 64 1.27 -14.00 5.76
N GLY A 65 1.90 -13.02 6.42
CA GLY A 65 3.07 -13.23 7.25
C GLY A 65 2.77 -13.20 8.75
N ARG A 66 3.17 -12.11 9.39
CA ARG A 66 3.15 -11.92 10.85
C ARG A 66 1.91 -11.17 11.35
N GLY A 67 1.05 -10.69 10.45
CA GLY A 67 -0.06 -9.81 10.80
C GLY A 67 0.38 -8.35 10.97
N VAL A 68 -0.61 -7.49 11.18
CA VAL A 68 -0.42 -6.07 11.48
C VAL A 68 0.05 -5.92 12.94
N PRO A 69 1.10 -5.13 13.22
CA PRO A 69 1.53 -4.82 14.59
C PRO A 69 0.47 -4.05 15.38
N ASP A 70 0.48 -4.16 16.72
CA ASP A 70 -0.48 -3.48 17.61
C ASP A 70 -0.56 -1.97 17.39
N THR A 71 0.58 -1.35 17.05
CA THR A 71 0.62 0.06 16.67
C THR A 71 1.55 0.28 15.48
N VAL A 72 1.11 1.14 14.56
CA VAL A 72 1.86 1.51 13.36
C VAL A 72 2.04 3.02 13.31
N GLN A 73 3.28 3.46 13.17
CA GLN A 73 3.58 4.87 12.93
C GLN A 73 3.95 5.12 11.47
N MET A 74 3.32 6.12 10.85
CA MET A 74 3.65 6.52 9.50
C MET A 74 3.36 8.00 9.24
N SER A 75 4.00 8.56 8.22
CA SER A 75 3.69 9.92 7.78
C SER A 75 2.34 9.99 7.05
N ARG A 76 1.70 11.16 7.04
CA ARG A 76 0.49 11.37 6.22
C ARG A 76 0.72 11.06 4.74
N LYS A 77 1.92 11.37 4.20
CA LYS A 77 2.30 11.02 2.82
C LYS A 77 2.26 9.51 2.59
N THR A 78 2.79 8.73 3.54
CA THR A 78 2.76 7.27 3.47
C THR A 78 1.33 6.73 3.54
N PHE A 79 0.51 7.29 4.42
CA PHE A 79 -0.90 6.94 4.52
C PHE A 79 -1.66 7.22 3.22
N ASN A 80 -1.44 8.39 2.59
CA ASN A 80 -2.07 8.72 1.31
C ASN A 80 -1.59 7.79 0.18
N LEU A 81 -0.32 7.37 0.21
CA LEU A 81 0.17 6.38 -0.77
C LEU A 81 -0.51 5.02 -0.61
N TRP A 82 -0.81 4.60 0.62
CA TRP A 82 -1.64 3.41 0.86
C TRP A 82 -3.03 3.54 0.23
N GLN A 83 -3.69 4.68 0.38
CA GLN A 83 -5.01 4.92 -0.23
C GLN A 83 -4.93 4.84 -1.76
N LYS A 84 -3.99 5.59 -2.36
CA LYS A 84 -3.78 5.61 -3.81
C LYS A 84 -3.48 4.22 -4.37
N LEU A 85 -2.68 3.42 -3.66
CA LEU A 85 -2.42 2.02 -4.04
C LEU A 85 -3.68 1.15 -3.95
N GLY A 86 -4.51 1.36 -2.94
CA GLY A 86 -5.80 0.68 -2.80
C GLY A 86 -6.74 0.97 -3.96
N ASP A 87 -6.95 2.25 -4.26
CA ASP A 87 -7.79 2.71 -5.37
C ASP A 87 -7.29 2.14 -6.71
N PHE A 88 -5.97 2.20 -6.95
CA PHE A 88 -5.36 1.60 -8.12
C PHE A 88 -5.61 0.09 -8.20
N CYS A 89 -5.44 -0.63 -7.10
CA CYS A 89 -5.67 -2.08 -7.06
C CYS A 89 -7.15 -2.46 -7.25
N ALA A 90 -8.09 -1.61 -6.82
CA ALA A 90 -9.53 -1.83 -6.98
C ALA A 90 -10.06 -1.49 -8.38
N SER A 91 -9.38 -0.62 -9.12
CA SER A 91 -9.89 -0.03 -10.38
C SER A 91 -9.78 -0.90 -11.65
N ILE A 92 -8.98 -1.96 -11.62
CA ILE A 92 -8.69 -2.83 -12.79
C ILE A 92 -8.81 -4.27 -12.34
#